data_AF-A0A7V5IEC3-F1
#
_entry.id   AF-A0A7V5IEC3-F1
#
_cell.length_a   1.000
_cell.length_b   1.000
_cell.length_c   1.000
_cell.angle_alpha   90.00
_cell.angle_beta   90.00
_cell.angle_gamma   90.00
#
_symmetry.space_group_name_H-M   'P 1'
#
loop_
_entity.id
_entity.type
_entity.pdbx_description
1 polymer ?
#
loop_
_entity_poly.entity_id
_entity_poly.type
_entity_poly.pdbx_seq_one_letter_code
_entity_poly.pdbx_strand_id
1 'polypeptide(L)' 'MKFINSLIGAFSNDLAIDLGTATTLVYVKGKGIVANEPSVVAI' A
#
# COMPACT_ATOMS: atom_id res chain seq x y z
N MET A 1 0.16 17.51 20.90
CA MET A 1 -0.33 16.92 19.64
C MET A 1 0.80 16.36 18.75
N LYS A 2 1.94 17.05 18.55
CA LYS A 2 3.05 16.54 17.71
C LYS A 2 3.61 15.17 18.12
N PHE A 3 3.75 14.91 19.43
CA PHE A 3 4.30 13.65 19.94
C PHE A 3 3.42 12.43 19.61
N ILE A 4 2.10 12.57 19.77
CA ILE A 4 1.13 11.51 19.45
C ILE A 4 1.13 11.21 17.94
N ASN A 5 1.16 12.25 17.10
CA ASN A 5 1.22 12.09 15.65
C ASN A 5 2.51 11.37 15.20
N SER A 6 3.64 11.67 15.85
CA SER A 6 4.92 11.01 15.58
C SER A 6 4.89 9.52 15.95
N LEU A 7 4.25 9.17 17.07
CA LEU A 7 4.11 7.78 17.50
C LEU A 7 3.20 7.01 16.53
N ILE A 8 2.08 7.59 16.11
CA ILE A 8 1.16 6.96 15.15
C ILE A 8 1.82 6.77 13.77
N GLY A 9 2.59 7.76 13.30
CA GLY A 9 3.31 7.66 12.03
C GLY A 9 4.40 6.58 12.03
N ALA A 10 4.99 6.26 13.19
CA ALA A 10 5.97 5.18 13.29
C ALA A 10 5.34 3.78 13.13
N PHE A 11 4.03 3.64 13.36
CA PHE A 11 3.29 2.39 13.19
C PHE A 11 2.48 2.32 11.88
N SER A 12 2.50 3.36 11.05
CA SER A 12 1.85 3.31 9.74
C SER A 12 2.69 2.53 8.74
N ASN A 13 2.04 1.71 7.90
CA ASN A 13 2.71 1.09 6.76
C ASN A 13 2.72 2.07 5.59
N ASP A 14 3.91 2.48 5.15
CA ASP A 14 4.09 3.22 3.90
C ASP A 14 3.74 2.29 2.73
N LEU A 15 2.67 2.61 2.00
CA LEU A 15 2.15 1.86 0.86
C LEU A 15 2.31 2.66 -0.43
N ALA A 16 2.65 1.97 -1.51
CA ALA A 16 2.49 2.46 -2.87
C ALA A 16 1.60 1.49 -3.65
N ILE A 17 0.62 2.02 -4.39
CA ILE A 17 -0.33 1.23 -5.17
C ILE A 17 -0.22 1.66 -6.63
N ASP A 18 0.06 0.70 -7.51
CA ASP A 18 -0.01 0.89 -8.96
C ASP A 18 -1.34 0.33 -9.47
N LEU A 19 -2.16 1.21 -10.04
CA LEU A 19 -3.49 0.89 -10.56
C LEU A 19 -3.44 0.84 -12.09
N GLY A 20 -2.80 -0.20 -12.61
CA GLY A 20 -2.77 -0.47 -14.04
C GLY A 20 -4.10 -0.99 -14.55
N THR A 21 -4.36 -0.81 -15.85
CA THR A 21 -5.60 -1.29 -16.50
C THR A 21 -5.75 -2.81 -16.44
N ALA A 22 -4.64 -3.56 -16.48
CA ALA A 22 -4.65 -5.02 -16.44
C ALA A 22 -4.27 -5.61 -15.08
N THR A 23 -3.44 -4.91 -14.31
CA THR A 23 -2.88 -5.40 -13.04
C THR A 23 -2.85 -4.31 -11.99
N THR A 24 -3.17 -4.68 -10.75
CA THR A 24 -2.99 -3.85 -9.56
C THR A 24 -1.85 -4.42 -8.72
N LEU A 25 -0.85 -3.58 -8.43
CA LEU A 25 0.28 -3.96 -7.59
C LEU A 25 0.26 -3.15 -6.29
N VAL A 26 0.58 -3.80 -5.18
CA VAL A 26 0.75 -3.16 -3.87
C VAL A 26 2.17 -3.38 -3.39
N TYR A 27 2.87 -2.29 -3.08
CA TYR A 27 4.21 -2.28 -2.51
C TYR A 27 4.17 -1.75 -1.08
N VAL A 28 4.88 -2.42 -0.17
CA VAL A 28 5.13 -1.95 1.19
C VAL A 28 6.61 -1.63 1.34
N LYS A 29 6.91 -0.42 1.83
CA LYS A 29 8.29 -0.01 2.11
C LYS A 29 8.99 -1.00 3.04
N GLY A 30 10.15 -1.51 2.59
CA GLY A 30 10.93 -2.50 3.32
C GLY A 30 10.43 -3.95 3.21
N LYS A 31 9.29 -4.21 2.55
CA LYS A 31 8.81 -5.58 2.28
C LYS A 31 8.77 -5.93 0.80
N GLY A 32 8.71 -4.94 -0.10
CA GLY A 32 8.60 -5.20 -1.54
C GLY A 32 7.15 -5.24 -2.03
N ILE A 33 6.92 -5.87 -3.19
CA ILE A 33 5.59 -6.10 -3.74
C ILE A 33 4.91 -7.20 -2.90
N VAL A 34 3.78 -6.86 -2.29
CA VAL A 34 3.01 -7.74 -1.41
C VAL A 34 1.71 -8.22 -2.04
N ALA A 35 1.23 -7.58 -3.12
CA ALA A 35 0.14 -8.04 -3.94
C ALA A 35 0.40 -7.71 -5.42
N ASN A 36 0.01 -8.61 -6.32
CA ASN A 36 0.08 -8.46 -7.77
C ASN A 36 -1.09 -9.24 -8.39
N GLU A 37 -2.21 -8.56 -8.57
CA GLU A 37 -3.49 -9.17 -8.95
C GLU A 37 -4.01 -8.56 -10.26
N PRO A 38 -4.83 -9.27 -11.04
CA PRO A 38 -5.55 -8.68 -12.17
C PRO A 38 -6.48 -7.54 -11.71
N SER A 39 -6.52 -6.44 -12.48
CA SER A 39 -7.43 -5.31 -12.24
C SER A 39 -8.83 -5.61 -12.78
N VAL A 40 -9.51 -6.59 -12.18
CA VAL A 40 -10.81 -7.09 -12.64
C VAL A 40 -11.81 -7.15 -11.48
N VAL A 41 -13.09 -6.89 -11.78
CA VAL A 41 -14.21 -7.08 -10.86
C VAL A 41 -15.21 -8.01 -11.52
N ALA A 42 -15.62 -9.07 -10.82
CA ALA A 42 -16.75 -9.90 -11.24
C ALA A 42 -18.06 -9.20 -10.85
N ILE A 43 -18.97 -9.05 -11.82
CA ILE A 43 -20.27 -8.39 -11.66
C ILE A 43 -21.43 -9.39 -11.74
#